data_AF-A0AAV5TEM3-F1
#
_entry.id   AF-A0AAV5TEM3-F1
#
_cell.length_a   1.000
_cell.length_b   1.000
_cell.length_c   1.000
_cell.angle_alpha   90.00
_cell.angle_beta   90.00
_cell.angle_gamma   90.00
#
_symmetry.space_group_name_H-M   'P 1'
#
loop_
_entity.id
_entity.type
_entity.pdbx_description
1 polymer ?
#
loop_
_entity_poly.entity_id
_entity_poly.type
_entity_poly.pdbx_seq_one_letter_code
_entity_poly.pdbx_strand_id
1 'polypeptide(L)'
;LALPDVFLRDLFKKLEIKDRLILRLTCRAFEKLVAETNAGFFSVGILMPNNYPPYSDDNLGELRIQFGSAEFKINATEVELNQFLQFRDCLFNGISFDVFVITLRDSPILLDFVREIIKKFQIRELHIDSVEKEMQLEWMMQLMKDFPNSAFHVNLSFPPSTAKLLELPHMEVLEISQYEIQDISAELFFNLLDAHTNLNLNDVALTPDDWMSTIRIISTDNRKRRVRLWVKGSNVISWLATCGITDATEDGDVGKFTDVLTPHSDADDIALFTYRECKVLIDHFHWISGDDPVRVE
;
A
#
# COMPACT_ATOMS: atom_id res chain seq x y z
N LEU A 1 -27.68 -4.30 31.65
CA LEU A 1 -27.85 -4.67 30.23
C LEU A 1 -28.59 -6.00 30.20
N ALA A 2 -29.74 -6.08 29.52
CA ALA A 2 -30.63 -7.26 29.58
C ALA A 2 -30.52 -8.19 28.34
N LEU A 3 -29.82 -7.75 27.29
CA LEU A 3 -29.60 -8.54 26.08
C LEU A 3 -28.36 -9.43 26.22
N PRO A 4 -28.36 -10.65 25.65
CA PRO A 4 -27.15 -11.48 25.55
C PRO A 4 -26.03 -10.81 24.72
N ASP A 5 -24.78 -11.09 25.07
CA ASP A 5 -23.57 -10.48 24.47
C ASP A 5 -23.51 -10.58 22.94
N VAL A 6 -23.96 -11.70 22.36
CA VAL A 6 -23.94 -11.91 20.90
C VAL A 6 -24.82 -10.89 20.17
N PHE A 7 -26.00 -10.59 20.72
CA PHE A 7 -26.91 -9.59 20.14
C PHE A 7 -26.41 -8.17 20.36
N LEU A 8 -25.79 -7.89 21.52
CA LEU A 8 -25.16 -6.61 21.78
C LEU A 8 -24.05 -6.36 20.75
N ARG A 9 -23.16 -7.34 20.53
CA ARG A 9 -22.08 -7.26 19.51
C ARG A 9 -22.63 -6.94 18.11
N ASP A 10 -23.68 -7.61 17.67
CA ASP A 10 -24.27 -7.36 16.35
C ASP A 10 -25.01 -6.02 16.26
N LEU A 11 -25.61 -5.54 17.35
CA LEU A 11 -26.17 -4.19 17.43
C LEU A 11 -25.06 -3.14 17.32
N PHE A 12 -23.97 -3.30 18.07
CA PHE A 12 -22.86 -2.34 18.09
C PHE A 12 -22.20 -2.20 16.73
N LYS A 13 -22.15 -3.26 15.90
CA LYS A 13 -21.68 -3.16 14.50
C LYS A 13 -22.48 -2.17 13.65
N LYS A 14 -23.76 -1.96 13.96
CA LYS A 14 -24.67 -1.08 13.20
C LYS A 14 -24.70 0.37 13.69
N LEU A 15 -24.14 0.65 14.86
CA LEU A 15 -24.13 2.01 15.43
C LEU A 15 -23.01 2.85 14.84
N GLU A 16 -23.25 4.13 14.63
CA GLU A 16 -22.19 5.07 14.25
C GLU A 16 -21.24 5.35 15.42
N ILE A 17 -20.03 5.82 15.13
CA ILE A 17 -19.05 6.14 16.17
C ILE A 17 -19.60 7.15 17.18
N LYS A 18 -20.33 8.16 16.69
CA LYS A 18 -20.96 9.18 17.55
C LYS A 18 -21.90 8.55 18.56
N ASP A 19 -22.73 7.61 18.13
CA ASP A 19 -23.67 6.91 19.02
C ASP A 19 -22.95 6.02 20.03
N ARG A 20 -21.89 5.32 19.59
CA ARG A 20 -21.06 4.49 20.47
C ARG A 20 -20.37 5.34 21.53
N LEU A 21 -19.88 6.53 21.17
CA LEU A 21 -19.29 7.49 22.10
C LEU A 21 -20.32 7.98 23.11
N ILE A 22 -21.55 8.31 22.67
CA ILE A 22 -22.65 8.69 23.56
C ILE A 22 -23.01 7.54 24.52
N LEU A 23 -23.04 6.30 24.03
CA LEU A 23 -23.33 5.13 24.86
C LEU A 23 -22.27 4.89 25.93
N ARG A 24 -20.98 5.09 25.64
CA ARG A 24 -19.91 5.01 26.65
C ARG A 24 -20.13 6.01 27.79
N LEU A 25 -20.64 7.19 27.47
CA LEU A 25 -20.94 8.24 28.46
C LEU A 25 -22.22 7.97 29.28
N THR A 26 -22.99 6.93 28.94
CA THR A 26 -24.28 6.66 29.59
C THR A 26 -24.10 5.99 30.96
N CYS A 27 -23.30 4.92 31.06
CA CYS A 27 -22.96 4.28 32.34
C CYS A 27 -21.75 3.35 32.22
N ARG A 28 -21.14 2.97 33.36
CA ARG A 28 -19.97 2.05 33.41
C ARG A 28 -20.20 0.71 32.70
N ALA A 29 -21.43 0.21 32.71
CA ALA A 29 -21.75 -1.04 32.03
C ALA A 29 -21.69 -0.89 30.50
N PHE A 30 -22.18 0.23 29.94
CA PHE A 30 -22.04 0.52 28.51
C PHE A 30 -20.61 0.91 28.15
N GLU A 31 -19.90 1.65 29.00
CA GLU A 31 -18.48 1.93 28.83
C GLU A 31 -17.67 0.63 28.68
N LYS A 32 -17.84 -0.30 29.63
CA LYS A 32 -17.21 -1.62 29.61
C LYS A 32 -17.66 -2.43 28.41
N LEU A 33 -18.96 -2.46 28.11
CA LEU A 33 -19.50 -3.19 26.96
C LEU A 33 -18.89 -2.68 25.65
N VAL A 34 -18.88 -1.38 25.40
CA VAL A 34 -18.29 -0.78 24.19
C VAL A 34 -16.78 -1.03 24.12
N ALA A 35 -16.09 -1.06 25.26
CA ALA A 35 -14.67 -1.40 25.33
C ALA A 35 -14.39 -2.88 25.04
N GLU A 36 -15.28 -3.80 25.45
CA GLU A 36 -15.06 -5.26 25.43
C GLU A 36 -15.68 -5.98 24.23
N THR A 37 -16.73 -5.44 23.60
CA THR A 37 -17.52 -6.13 22.56
C THR A 37 -17.09 -5.83 21.13
N ASN A 38 -15.80 -5.52 20.95
CA ASN A 38 -15.24 -4.76 19.83
C ASN A 38 -15.54 -3.28 20.01
N ALA A 39 -14.58 -2.54 20.56
CA ALA A 39 -14.45 -1.20 20.03
C ALA A 39 -14.21 -1.37 18.52
N GLY A 40 -14.97 -0.64 17.71
CA GLY A 40 -15.32 -1.03 16.34
C GLY A 40 -14.23 -1.64 15.48
N PHE A 41 -14.63 -2.49 14.53
CA PHE A 41 -13.84 -2.70 13.34
C PHE A 41 -14.01 -1.48 12.43
N PHE A 42 -12.89 -0.94 11.94
CA PHE A 42 -12.87 0.02 10.85
C PHE A 42 -12.18 -0.60 9.66
N SER A 43 -12.70 -0.33 8.46
CA SER A 43 -11.99 -0.71 7.23
C SER A 43 -10.66 0.04 7.12
N VAL A 44 -10.66 1.34 7.46
CA VAL A 44 -9.48 2.20 7.27
C VAL A 44 -9.27 3.14 8.45
N GLY A 45 -8.01 3.24 8.89
CA GLY A 45 -7.48 4.29 9.75
C GLY A 45 -6.36 5.04 9.04
N ILE A 46 -6.20 6.33 9.34
CA ILE A 46 -5.22 7.19 8.66
C ILE A 46 -4.52 8.09 9.69
N LEU A 47 -3.20 8.21 9.57
CA LEU A 47 -2.38 9.20 10.25
C LEU A 47 -1.47 9.87 9.21
N MET A 48 -1.69 11.15 8.95
CA MET A 48 -0.91 11.90 7.95
C MET A 48 -0.77 13.37 8.36
N PRO A 49 0.21 14.11 7.81
CA PRO A 49 0.19 15.58 7.89
C PRO A 49 -1.11 16.14 7.30
N ASN A 50 -1.66 17.20 7.89
CA ASN A 50 -2.92 17.82 7.44
C ASN A 50 -2.79 18.52 6.07
N ASN A 51 -1.56 18.87 5.65
CA ASN A 51 -1.28 19.60 4.41
C ASN A 51 -1.21 18.68 3.20
N TYR A 52 -2.05 17.65 3.14
CA TYR A 52 -2.07 16.73 2.01
C TYR A 52 -3.33 16.93 1.15
N PRO A 53 -3.20 17.36 -0.12
CA PRO A 53 -1.95 17.65 -0.85
C PRO A 53 -1.36 19.03 -0.49
N PRO A 54 -0.05 19.27 -0.76
CA PRO A 54 0.73 20.39 -0.23
C PRO A 54 0.45 21.71 -0.95
N TYR A 55 -0.76 22.24 -0.80
CA TYR A 55 -1.15 23.49 -1.46
C TYR A 55 -0.97 24.75 -0.60
N SER A 56 -0.55 24.62 0.67
CA SER A 56 -0.29 25.77 1.54
C SER A 56 0.79 25.49 2.59
N ASP A 57 1.83 26.34 2.63
CA ASP A 57 2.92 26.32 3.61
C ASP A 57 2.47 26.69 5.03
N ASP A 58 1.26 27.24 5.20
CA ASP A 58 0.84 27.89 6.46
C ASP A 58 0.52 26.94 7.62
N ASN A 59 0.46 25.62 7.38
CA ASN A 59 0.01 24.63 8.36
C ASN A 59 1.09 23.57 8.69
N LEU A 60 2.37 23.91 8.50
CA LEU A 60 3.49 23.06 8.90
C LEU A 60 3.40 22.78 10.41
N GLY A 61 2.99 21.57 10.78
CA GLY A 61 2.80 21.20 12.18
C GLY A 61 1.48 20.52 12.50
N GLU A 62 0.48 20.55 11.62
CA GLU A 62 -0.79 19.87 11.89
C GLU A 62 -0.82 18.41 11.40
N LEU A 63 -1.38 17.53 12.21
CA LEU A 63 -1.65 16.13 11.91
C LEU A 63 -3.13 15.91 11.73
N ARG A 64 -3.48 15.13 10.70
CA ARG A 64 -4.80 14.59 10.45
C ARG A 64 -4.82 13.13 10.89
N ILE A 65 -5.74 12.81 11.79
CA ILE A 65 -5.99 11.47 12.29
C ILE A 65 -7.42 11.10 11.94
N GLN A 66 -7.61 10.00 11.21
CA GLN A 66 -8.93 9.55 10.80
C GLN A 66 -9.15 8.10 11.24
N PHE A 67 -10.27 7.85 11.92
CA PHE A 67 -10.73 6.50 12.28
C PHE A 67 -12.14 6.30 11.71
N GLY A 68 -12.25 5.59 10.59
CA GLY A 68 -13.51 5.49 9.85
C GLY A 68 -13.99 6.87 9.36
N SER A 69 -15.18 7.29 9.79
CA SER A 69 -15.74 8.61 9.46
C SER A 69 -15.34 9.73 10.44
N ALA A 70 -14.69 9.41 11.56
CA ALA A 70 -14.23 10.42 12.51
C ALA A 70 -12.87 10.98 12.07
N GLU A 71 -12.78 12.30 11.96
CA GLU A 71 -11.57 13.02 11.60
C GLU A 71 -11.18 14.00 12.72
N PHE A 72 -9.90 13.99 13.07
CA PHE A 72 -9.29 14.85 14.07
C PHE A 72 -8.12 15.60 13.44
N LYS A 73 -8.01 16.88 13.77
CA LYS A 73 -6.88 17.72 13.41
C LYS A 73 -6.23 18.21 14.68
N ILE A 74 -4.94 17.95 14.84
CA ILE A 74 -4.17 18.32 16.03
C ILE A 74 -2.85 18.94 15.60
N ASN A 75 -2.36 19.91 16.34
CA ASN A 75 -1.00 20.38 16.21
C ASN A 75 -0.03 19.32 16.78
N ALA A 76 1.10 19.10 16.11
CA ALA A 76 2.18 18.20 16.51
C ALA A 76 3.01 18.76 17.68
N THR A 77 2.34 19.43 18.62
CA THR A 77 2.94 19.86 19.89
C THR A 77 2.80 18.76 20.92
N GLU A 78 3.79 18.59 21.79
CA GLU A 78 3.77 17.55 22.84
C GLU A 78 2.47 17.57 23.67
N VAL A 79 1.95 18.75 23.98
CA VAL A 79 0.71 18.93 24.76
C VAL A 79 -0.49 18.33 24.03
N GLU A 80 -0.69 18.69 22.75
CA GLU A 80 -1.82 18.20 21.97
C GLU A 80 -1.70 16.72 21.61
N LEU A 81 -0.49 16.24 21.31
CA LEU A 81 -0.22 14.82 21.10
C LEU A 81 -0.60 14.01 22.35
N ASN A 82 -0.17 14.45 23.54
CA ASN A 82 -0.49 13.77 24.80
C ASN A 82 -1.99 13.82 25.13
N GLN A 83 -2.65 14.95 24.89
CA GLN A 83 -4.10 15.06 25.05
C GLN A 83 -4.83 14.10 24.10
N PHE A 84 -4.39 13.99 22.86
CA PHE A 84 -4.96 13.04 21.91
C PHE A 84 -4.75 11.58 22.35
N LEU A 85 -3.56 11.22 22.86
CA LEU A 85 -3.31 9.88 23.38
C LEU A 85 -4.25 9.53 24.56
N GLN A 86 -4.52 10.48 25.45
CA GLN A 86 -5.48 10.31 26.55
C GLN A 86 -6.91 10.14 26.02
N PHE A 87 -7.32 10.98 25.06
CA PHE A 87 -8.62 10.87 24.40
C PHE A 87 -8.79 9.51 23.71
N ARG A 88 -7.75 9.07 22.98
CA ARG A 88 -7.69 7.76 22.31
C ARG A 88 -7.82 6.62 23.31
N ASP A 89 -7.13 6.69 24.44
CA ASP A 89 -7.20 5.67 25.48
C ASP A 89 -8.62 5.52 26.05
N CYS A 90 -9.35 6.61 26.19
CA CYS A 90 -10.72 6.61 26.65
C CYS A 90 -11.70 6.06 25.59
N LEU A 91 -11.50 6.38 24.31
CA LEU A 91 -12.52 6.22 23.27
C LEU A 91 -12.26 5.14 22.23
N PHE A 92 -11.01 4.76 22.03
CA PHE A 92 -10.58 3.86 20.95
C PHE A 92 -9.82 2.63 21.44
N ASN A 93 -10.02 2.23 22.70
CA ASN A 93 -9.41 1.00 23.23
C ASN A 93 -10.07 -0.26 22.66
N GLY A 94 -9.28 -1.21 22.14
CA GLY A 94 -9.77 -2.51 21.63
C GLY A 94 -10.29 -2.48 20.19
N ILE A 95 -9.81 -1.52 19.39
CA ILE A 95 -10.22 -1.31 17.98
C ILE A 95 -9.39 -2.16 17.04
N SER A 96 -10.03 -2.61 15.96
CA SER A 96 -9.36 -3.29 14.87
C SER A 96 -9.47 -2.50 13.56
N PHE A 97 -8.41 -2.53 12.76
CA PHE A 97 -8.35 -1.93 11.43
C PHE A 97 -8.01 -3.02 10.41
N ASP A 98 -8.73 -3.04 9.29
CA ASP A 98 -8.30 -3.82 8.12
C ASP A 98 -7.01 -3.21 7.56
N VAL A 99 -7.04 -1.90 7.31
CA VAL A 99 -5.90 -1.13 6.83
C VAL A 99 -5.69 0.08 7.75
N PHE A 100 -4.43 0.34 8.11
CA PHE A 100 -4.04 1.58 8.77
C PHE A 100 -2.91 2.25 7.99
N VAL A 101 -3.15 3.46 7.49
CA VAL A 101 -2.23 4.21 6.64
C VAL A 101 -1.47 5.24 7.48
N ILE A 102 -0.15 5.25 7.34
CA ILE A 102 0.74 6.24 7.94
C ILE A 102 1.51 6.93 6.82
N THR A 103 1.37 8.24 6.68
CA THR A 103 2.16 9.04 5.73
C THR A 103 3.29 9.75 6.45
N LEU A 104 4.54 9.54 6.03
CA LEU A 104 5.73 10.09 6.71
C LEU A 104 6.31 11.36 6.06
N ARG A 105 5.85 11.77 4.88
CA ARG A 105 6.32 12.95 4.10
C ARG A 105 6.51 14.21 4.94
N ASP A 106 7.71 14.80 4.88
CA ASP A 106 8.12 16.05 5.56
C ASP A 106 7.52 16.30 6.94
N SER A 107 7.34 15.22 7.70
CA SER A 107 6.43 15.21 8.81
C SER A 107 7.14 15.49 10.15
N PRO A 108 6.55 16.33 11.03
CA PRO A 108 6.95 16.39 12.44
C PRO A 108 6.45 15.18 13.24
N ILE A 109 5.77 14.21 12.62
CA ILE A 109 5.31 12.99 13.28
C ILE A 109 6.51 12.30 13.91
N LEU A 110 6.51 12.22 15.24
CA LEU A 110 7.50 11.48 15.99
C LEU A 110 7.13 9.99 15.98
N LEU A 111 8.10 9.12 15.70
CA LEU A 111 7.92 7.66 15.76
C LEU A 111 7.27 7.20 17.07
N ASP A 112 7.67 7.79 18.20
CA ASP A 112 7.12 7.45 19.50
C ASP A 112 5.61 7.75 19.61
N PHE A 113 5.15 8.85 19.00
CA PHE A 113 3.72 9.14 18.94
C PHE A 113 2.98 8.11 18.08
N VAL A 114 3.54 7.72 16.91
CA VAL A 114 2.98 6.68 16.03
C VAL A 114 2.85 5.34 16.76
N ARG A 115 3.91 4.94 17.47
CA ARG A 115 3.88 3.73 18.30
C ARG A 115 2.79 3.83 19.35
N GLU A 116 2.76 4.94 20.07
CA GLU A 116 1.82 5.14 21.16
C GLU A 116 0.37 5.15 20.71
N ILE A 117 0.03 5.76 19.57
CA ILE A 117 -1.34 5.81 19.04
C ILE A 117 -1.79 4.43 18.55
N ILE A 118 -0.96 3.69 17.81
CA ILE A 118 -1.38 2.42 17.20
C ILE A 118 -1.18 1.17 18.09
N LYS A 119 -0.37 1.23 19.17
CA LYS A 119 -0.07 0.06 20.03
C LYS A 119 -1.27 -0.68 20.62
N LYS A 120 -2.43 -0.02 20.72
CA LYS A 120 -3.67 -0.59 21.27
C LYS A 120 -4.62 -1.10 20.19
N PHE A 121 -4.25 -0.98 18.92
CA PHE A 121 -5.07 -1.41 17.80
C PHE A 121 -4.62 -2.80 17.33
N GLN A 122 -5.58 -3.60 16.89
CA GLN A 122 -5.30 -4.78 16.08
C GLN A 122 -5.34 -4.35 14.62
N ILE A 123 -4.19 -4.30 13.96
CA ILE A 123 -4.08 -3.85 12.57
C ILE A 123 -3.77 -5.08 11.73
N ARG A 124 -4.59 -5.33 10.71
CA ARG A 124 -4.32 -6.42 9.77
C ARG A 124 -3.24 -6.01 8.77
N GLU A 125 -3.37 -4.84 8.17
CA GLU A 125 -2.41 -4.30 7.22
C GLU A 125 -1.95 -2.90 7.63
N LEU A 126 -0.64 -2.69 7.75
CA LEU A 126 -0.04 -1.38 7.99
C LEU A 126 0.56 -0.86 6.69
N HIS A 127 0.01 0.25 6.19
CA HIS A 127 0.46 0.91 4.97
C HIS A 127 1.32 2.09 5.39
N ILE A 128 2.60 2.09 5.00
CA ILE A 128 3.55 3.16 5.29
C ILE A 128 3.86 3.85 3.97
N ASP A 129 3.22 5.00 3.77
CA ASP A 129 3.26 5.74 2.52
C ASP A 129 4.28 6.87 2.57
N SER A 130 4.89 7.11 1.41
CA SER A 130 5.80 8.24 1.16
C SER A 130 6.95 8.30 2.16
N VAL A 131 7.69 7.19 2.26
CA VAL A 131 9.01 7.20 2.90
C VAL A 131 9.96 7.93 1.96
N GLU A 132 10.46 9.09 2.34
CA GLU A 132 11.25 9.99 1.49
C GLU A 132 12.71 10.12 1.96
N LYS A 133 13.04 9.64 3.17
CA LYS A 133 14.35 9.81 3.81
C LYS A 133 14.79 8.53 4.51
N GLU A 134 16.10 8.29 4.55
CA GLU A 134 16.71 7.14 5.24
C GLU A 134 16.26 7.00 6.70
N MET A 135 16.15 8.12 7.43
CA MET A 135 15.66 8.11 8.81
C MET A 135 14.23 7.55 8.93
N GLN A 136 13.36 7.83 7.96
CA GLN A 136 11.99 7.30 7.94
C GLN A 136 11.97 5.81 7.59
N LEU A 137 12.92 5.34 6.77
CA LEU A 137 13.10 3.91 6.51
C LEU A 137 13.46 3.17 7.80
N GLU A 138 14.38 3.72 8.61
CA GLU A 138 14.71 3.16 9.93
C GLU A 138 13.50 3.15 10.88
N TRP A 139 12.67 4.19 10.84
CA TRP A 139 11.42 4.23 11.61
C TRP A 139 10.42 3.17 11.16
N MET A 140 10.27 2.99 9.86
CA MET A 140 9.45 1.95 9.27
C MET A 140 9.91 0.56 9.71
N MET A 141 11.22 0.27 9.63
CA MET A 141 11.78 -1.00 10.10
C MET A 141 11.52 -1.25 11.59
N GLN A 142 11.59 -0.19 12.39
CA GLN A 142 11.24 -0.22 13.80
C GLN A 142 9.75 -0.53 14.04
N LEU A 143 8.84 0.11 13.29
CA LEU A 143 7.41 -0.21 13.35
C LEU A 143 7.13 -1.66 12.93
N MET A 144 7.81 -2.15 11.90
CA MET A 144 7.66 -3.54 11.46
C MET A 144 8.03 -4.54 12.57
N LYS A 145 9.07 -4.23 13.34
CA LYS A 145 9.48 -5.02 14.50
C LYS A 145 8.47 -4.96 15.64
N ASP A 146 7.84 -3.80 15.86
CA ASP A 146 6.87 -3.61 16.95
C ASP A 146 5.50 -4.21 16.62
N PHE A 147 5.17 -4.37 15.33
CA PHE A 147 3.90 -4.90 14.85
C PHE A 147 4.08 -6.13 13.94
N PRO A 148 4.72 -7.23 14.41
CA PRO A 148 5.14 -8.35 13.56
C PRO A 148 3.98 -9.20 13.01
N ASN A 149 2.76 -9.02 13.53
CA ASN A 149 1.57 -9.75 13.08
C ASN A 149 0.80 -9.01 11.97
N SER A 150 1.17 -7.76 11.67
CA SER A 150 0.57 -7.00 10.57
C SER A 150 1.23 -7.40 9.25
N ALA A 151 0.46 -7.45 8.17
CA ALA A 151 1.03 -7.38 6.83
C ALA A 151 1.45 -5.93 6.53
N PHE A 152 2.51 -5.75 5.75
CA PHE A 152 3.07 -4.43 5.45
C PHE A 152 2.96 -4.11 3.97
N HIS A 153 2.48 -2.90 3.69
CA HIS A 153 2.57 -2.24 2.40
C HIS A 153 3.44 -1.01 2.58
N VAL A 154 4.51 -0.88 1.81
CA VAL A 154 5.46 0.22 1.95
C VAL A 154 5.64 0.89 0.59
N ASN A 155 5.55 2.22 0.56
CA ASN A 155 5.96 3.02 -0.58
C ASN A 155 7.22 3.83 -0.24
N LEU A 156 8.31 3.49 -0.92
CA LEU A 156 9.58 4.21 -0.91
C LEU A 156 9.58 5.25 -2.04
N SER A 157 9.51 6.52 -1.65
CA SER A 157 9.57 7.68 -2.55
C SER A 157 10.99 8.27 -2.66
N PHE A 158 12.00 7.51 -2.26
CA PHE A 158 13.42 7.82 -2.45
C PHE A 158 14.17 6.53 -2.80
N PRO A 159 15.36 6.59 -3.41
CA PRO A 159 16.16 5.40 -3.73
C PRO A 159 17.09 5.04 -2.55
N PRO A 160 16.78 4.02 -1.72
CA PRO A 160 17.73 3.55 -0.72
C PRO A 160 18.88 2.83 -1.42
N SER A 161 20.01 2.68 -0.72
CA SER A 161 21.10 1.87 -1.25
C SER A 161 20.64 0.43 -1.53
N THR A 162 21.25 -0.23 -2.52
CA THR A 162 20.99 -1.65 -2.82
C THR A 162 21.13 -2.53 -1.58
N ALA A 163 22.15 -2.28 -0.75
CA ALA A 163 22.35 -3.03 0.50
C ALA A 163 21.15 -2.88 1.44
N LYS A 164 20.61 -1.67 1.60
CA LYS A 164 19.44 -1.39 2.43
C LYS A 164 18.16 -2.03 1.89
N LEU A 165 17.95 -2.00 0.58
CA LEU A 165 16.81 -2.65 -0.05
C LEU A 165 16.80 -4.16 0.20
N LEU A 166 17.98 -4.79 0.17
CA LEU A 166 18.13 -6.23 0.45
C LEU A 166 18.03 -6.59 1.94
N GLU A 167 18.16 -5.60 2.84
CA GLU A 167 17.96 -5.75 4.29
C GLU A 167 16.48 -5.61 4.71
N LEU A 168 15.58 -5.23 3.80
CA LEU A 168 14.19 -5.01 4.13
C LEU A 168 13.51 -6.33 4.55
N PRO A 169 12.66 -6.32 5.59
CA PRO A 169 11.88 -7.50 5.93
C PRO A 169 10.90 -7.85 4.81
N HIS A 170 10.43 -9.09 4.78
CA HIS A 170 9.35 -9.50 3.88
C HIS A 170 8.14 -8.58 4.05
N MET A 171 7.54 -8.17 2.94
CA MET A 171 6.39 -7.27 2.86
C MET A 171 5.36 -7.88 1.91
N GLU A 172 4.09 -7.57 2.16
CA GLU A 172 3.03 -7.98 1.25
C GLU A 172 3.09 -7.16 -0.04
N VAL A 173 3.38 -5.86 0.07
CA VAL A 173 3.58 -4.99 -1.09
C VAL A 173 4.78 -4.07 -0.83
N LEU A 174 5.73 -4.07 -1.76
CA LEU A 174 6.81 -3.08 -1.82
C LEU A 174 6.63 -2.23 -3.08
N GLU A 175 6.45 -0.93 -2.88
CA GLU A 175 6.43 0.07 -3.93
C GLU A 175 7.69 0.94 -3.85
N ILE A 176 8.32 1.18 -5.00
CA ILE A 176 9.46 2.09 -5.15
C ILE A 176 9.07 3.09 -6.24
N SER A 177 8.38 4.17 -5.83
CA SER A 177 7.93 5.23 -6.72
C SER A 177 8.98 6.34 -6.77
N GLN A 178 9.98 6.22 -7.63
CA GLN A 178 11.00 7.25 -7.80
C GLN A 178 10.52 8.35 -8.76
N TYR A 179 10.85 9.60 -8.45
CA TYR A 179 10.79 10.74 -9.38
C TYR A 179 12.13 11.02 -10.06
N GLU A 180 13.23 10.52 -9.48
CA GLU A 180 14.59 10.68 -10.00
C GLU A 180 15.09 9.38 -10.60
N ILE A 181 15.72 9.47 -11.77
CA ILE A 181 16.06 8.36 -12.67
C ILE A 181 17.24 7.57 -12.09
N GLN A 182 16.96 6.59 -11.23
CA GLN A 182 17.93 5.54 -10.93
C GLN A 182 17.36 4.18 -11.33
N ASP A 183 17.85 3.67 -12.45
CA ASP A 183 17.44 2.36 -12.97
C ASP A 183 17.67 1.26 -11.92
N ILE A 184 16.64 0.49 -11.63
CA ILE A 184 16.74 -0.73 -10.82
C ILE A 184 17.35 -1.82 -11.71
N SER A 185 18.51 -2.34 -11.33
CA SER A 185 19.15 -3.42 -12.08
C SER A 185 18.31 -4.70 -12.06
N ALA A 186 18.40 -5.52 -13.12
CA ALA A 186 17.72 -6.81 -13.18
C ALA A 186 18.07 -7.72 -11.98
N GLU A 187 19.34 -7.72 -11.54
CA GLU A 187 19.77 -8.49 -10.35
C GLU A 187 19.02 -8.05 -9.08
N LEU A 188 18.97 -6.74 -8.82
CA LEU A 188 18.24 -6.20 -7.68
C LEU A 188 16.75 -6.51 -7.80
N PHE A 189 16.16 -6.34 -8.98
CA PHE A 189 14.77 -6.70 -9.24
C PHE A 189 14.46 -8.17 -8.88
N PHE A 190 15.27 -9.12 -9.33
CA PHE A 190 15.04 -10.54 -9.01
C PHE A 190 15.22 -10.86 -7.53
N ASN A 191 16.17 -10.21 -6.85
CA ASN A 191 16.31 -10.35 -5.40
C ASN A 191 15.08 -9.83 -4.66
N LEU A 192 14.53 -8.68 -5.07
CA LEU A 192 13.29 -8.14 -4.52
C LEU A 192 12.08 -9.04 -4.83
N LEU A 193 12.04 -9.62 -6.04
CA LEU A 193 10.97 -10.52 -6.46
C LEU A 193 10.97 -11.81 -5.64
N ASP A 194 12.13 -12.31 -5.25
CA ASP A 194 12.22 -13.46 -4.35
C ASP A 194 11.74 -13.10 -2.93
N ALA A 195 12.16 -11.92 -2.44
CA ALA A 195 11.96 -11.47 -1.07
C ALA A 195 10.54 -10.97 -0.73
N HIS A 196 9.76 -10.46 -1.70
CA HIS A 196 8.46 -9.81 -1.45
C HIS A 196 7.32 -10.44 -2.26
N THR A 197 6.07 -10.40 -1.76
CA THR A 197 4.92 -10.98 -2.47
C THR A 197 4.56 -10.17 -3.71
N ASN A 198 4.35 -8.87 -3.53
CA ASN A 198 3.94 -7.96 -4.60
C ASN A 198 4.95 -6.82 -4.73
N LEU A 199 5.24 -6.45 -5.98
CA LEU A 199 6.17 -5.38 -6.32
C LEU A 199 5.50 -4.34 -7.20
N ASN A 200 5.79 -3.06 -6.94
CA ASN A 200 5.44 -1.95 -7.80
C ASN A 200 6.69 -1.08 -7.99
N LEU A 201 7.34 -1.17 -9.15
CA LEU A 201 8.65 -0.59 -9.38
C LEU A 201 8.65 0.30 -10.62
N ASN A 202 9.31 1.44 -10.52
CA ASN A 202 9.61 2.30 -11.66
C ASN A 202 11.00 1.99 -12.23
N ASP A 203 11.16 2.16 -13.54
CA ASP A 203 12.45 2.18 -14.23
C ASP A 203 13.34 0.96 -13.98
N VAL A 204 12.79 -0.24 -14.20
CA VAL A 204 13.55 -1.49 -14.09
C VAL A 204 14.26 -1.81 -15.40
N ALA A 205 15.58 -1.96 -15.35
CA ALA A 205 16.43 -2.28 -16.50
C ALA A 205 16.38 -3.80 -16.79
N LEU A 206 15.30 -4.26 -17.42
CA LEU A 206 15.11 -5.65 -17.84
C LEU A 206 15.42 -5.85 -19.34
N THR A 207 16.14 -6.92 -19.67
CA THR A 207 16.24 -7.43 -21.03
C THR A 207 15.00 -8.26 -21.41
N PRO A 208 14.77 -8.57 -22.70
CA PRO A 208 13.69 -9.48 -23.10
C PRO A 208 13.74 -10.86 -22.40
N ASP A 209 14.95 -11.37 -22.14
CA ASP A 209 15.13 -12.66 -21.45
C ASP A 209 14.80 -12.55 -19.95
N ASP A 210 15.12 -11.42 -19.32
CA ASP A 210 14.73 -11.14 -17.93
C ASP A 210 13.21 -11.05 -17.80
N TRP A 211 12.54 -10.32 -18.70
CA TRP A 211 11.09 -10.23 -18.76
C TRP A 211 10.42 -11.61 -18.85
N MET A 212 10.89 -12.46 -19.77
CA MET A 212 10.39 -13.83 -19.90
C MET A 212 10.66 -14.68 -18.66
N SER A 213 11.78 -14.44 -17.98
CA SER A 213 12.11 -15.10 -16.71
C SER A 213 11.15 -14.65 -15.60
N THR A 214 10.81 -13.37 -15.52
CA THR A 214 9.80 -12.82 -14.61
C THR A 214 8.45 -13.51 -14.80
N ILE A 215 7.93 -13.55 -16.04
CA ILE A 215 6.64 -14.22 -16.33
C ILE A 215 6.70 -15.70 -15.90
N ARG A 216 7.80 -16.40 -16.19
CA ARG A 216 7.95 -17.81 -15.82
C ARG A 216 7.93 -18.01 -14.31
N ILE A 217 8.68 -17.20 -13.56
CA ILE A 217 8.70 -17.24 -12.10
C ILE A 217 7.28 -17.07 -11.57
N ILE A 218 6.58 -16.00 -11.97
CA ILE A 218 5.21 -15.71 -11.51
C ILE A 218 4.24 -16.84 -11.90
N SER A 219 4.32 -17.35 -13.14
CA SER A 219 3.43 -18.41 -13.64
C SER A 219 3.58 -19.77 -12.94
N THR A 220 4.66 -19.96 -12.18
CA THR A 220 4.96 -21.20 -11.45
C THR A 220 4.98 -21.01 -9.94
N ASP A 221 4.79 -19.78 -9.47
CA ASP A 221 4.75 -19.48 -8.05
C ASP A 221 3.38 -19.89 -7.49
N ASN A 222 3.38 -20.55 -6.33
CA ASN A 222 2.14 -20.96 -5.66
C ASN A 222 1.52 -19.80 -4.86
N ARG A 223 2.25 -18.69 -4.67
CA ARG A 223 1.75 -17.47 -4.03
C ARG A 223 0.94 -16.66 -5.04
N LYS A 224 -0.10 -15.97 -4.56
CA LYS A 224 -0.78 -14.94 -5.35
C LYS A 224 0.11 -13.71 -5.39
N ARG A 225 0.78 -13.49 -6.52
CA ARG A 225 1.70 -12.36 -6.73
C ARG A 225 1.16 -11.38 -7.77
N ARG A 226 1.59 -10.14 -7.64
CA ARG A 226 1.43 -9.06 -8.62
C ARG A 226 2.74 -8.30 -8.75
N VAL A 227 3.22 -8.12 -9.97
CA VAL A 227 4.42 -7.33 -10.27
C VAL A 227 4.01 -6.25 -11.24
N ARG A 228 4.05 -4.99 -10.79
CA ARG A 228 3.79 -3.83 -11.61
C ARG A 228 5.10 -3.12 -11.91
N LEU A 229 5.34 -2.84 -13.19
CA LEU A 229 6.52 -2.19 -13.71
C LEU A 229 6.10 -0.97 -14.54
N TRP A 230 6.76 0.17 -14.32
CA TRP A 230 6.71 1.31 -15.22
C TRP A 230 8.00 1.34 -16.04
N VAL A 231 7.89 1.17 -17.35
CA VAL A 231 9.02 0.95 -18.26
C VAL A 231 8.79 1.70 -19.57
N LYS A 232 9.86 2.05 -20.29
CA LYS A 232 9.72 2.73 -21.59
C LYS A 232 8.98 1.84 -22.60
N GLY A 233 8.09 2.43 -23.40
CA GLY A 233 7.36 1.72 -24.45
C GLY A 233 8.27 0.97 -25.43
N SER A 234 9.41 1.57 -25.78
CA SER A 234 10.45 0.92 -26.60
C SER A 234 10.97 -0.41 -26.03
N ASN A 235 11.09 -0.54 -24.70
CA ASN A 235 11.45 -1.80 -24.06
C ASN A 235 10.33 -2.83 -24.20
N VAL A 236 9.08 -2.42 -23.97
CA VAL A 236 7.91 -3.30 -24.09
C VAL A 236 7.77 -3.86 -25.52
N ILE A 237 7.91 -3.00 -26.53
CA ILE A 237 7.88 -3.41 -27.95
C ILE A 237 8.97 -4.46 -28.21
N SER A 238 10.19 -4.23 -27.72
CA SER A 238 11.29 -5.18 -27.86
C SER A 238 10.97 -6.53 -27.20
N TRP A 239 10.42 -6.52 -25.98
CA TRP A 239 10.02 -7.73 -25.27
C TRP A 239 8.95 -8.53 -26.03
N LEU A 240 7.90 -7.85 -26.50
CA LEU A 240 6.82 -8.45 -27.29
C LEU A 240 7.35 -9.04 -28.61
N ALA A 241 8.24 -8.34 -29.31
CA ALA A 241 8.83 -8.80 -30.56
C ALA A 241 9.61 -10.12 -30.38
N THR A 242 10.34 -10.29 -29.26
CA THR A 242 11.03 -11.58 -28.96
C THR A 242 10.09 -12.75 -28.66
N CYS A 243 8.80 -12.45 -28.45
CA CYS A 243 7.73 -13.42 -28.30
C CYS A 243 6.96 -13.66 -29.59
N GLY A 244 7.32 -12.98 -30.68
CA GLY A 244 6.63 -13.04 -31.96
C GLY A 244 5.36 -12.18 -32.03
N ILE A 245 5.18 -11.26 -31.07
CA ILE A 245 4.03 -10.34 -31.03
C ILE A 245 4.47 -9.01 -31.66
N THR A 246 3.69 -8.53 -32.62
CA THR A 246 3.92 -7.28 -33.35
C THR A 246 2.62 -6.48 -33.46
N ASP A 247 2.70 -5.29 -34.05
CA ASP A 247 1.55 -4.43 -34.36
C ASP A 247 0.51 -5.07 -35.31
N ALA A 248 0.91 -6.12 -36.03
CA ALA A 248 0.06 -6.90 -36.92
C ALA A 248 -0.57 -8.14 -36.24
N THR A 249 -0.30 -8.39 -34.95
CA THR A 249 -0.86 -9.52 -34.21
C THR A 249 -2.35 -9.28 -33.92
N GLU A 250 -3.19 -10.27 -34.26
CA GLU A 250 -4.64 -10.23 -34.05
C GLU A 250 -5.07 -11.05 -32.80
N ASP A 251 -6.30 -10.83 -32.34
CA ASP A 251 -6.86 -11.59 -31.22
C ASP A 251 -6.86 -13.10 -31.50
N GLY A 252 -6.37 -13.88 -30.54
CA GLY A 252 -6.23 -15.33 -30.67
C GLY A 252 -4.95 -15.81 -31.37
N ASP A 253 -4.06 -14.90 -31.79
CA ASP A 253 -2.72 -15.28 -32.24
C ASP A 253 -1.93 -15.92 -31.09
N VAL A 254 -1.48 -17.15 -31.31
CA VAL A 254 -0.76 -17.95 -30.32
C VAL A 254 0.74 -17.94 -30.63
N GLY A 255 1.42 -16.92 -30.10
CA GLY A 255 2.88 -16.91 -29.96
C GLY A 255 3.33 -17.82 -28.80
N LYS A 256 4.21 -17.31 -27.93
CA LYS A 256 4.50 -17.97 -26.62
C LYS A 256 3.34 -17.89 -25.63
N PHE A 257 2.34 -17.06 -25.92
CA PHE A 257 1.16 -16.80 -25.09
C PHE A 257 0.00 -17.67 -25.57
N THR A 258 -0.90 -18.02 -24.67
CA THR A 258 -2.08 -18.85 -24.96
C THR A 258 -3.25 -18.03 -25.45
N ASP A 259 -3.35 -16.77 -25.04
CA ASP A 259 -4.38 -15.83 -25.46
C ASP A 259 -3.80 -14.42 -25.58
N VAL A 260 -4.13 -13.75 -26.68
CA VAL A 260 -3.85 -12.34 -26.95
C VAL A 260 -5.20 -11.65 -27.11
N LEU A 261 -5.43 -10.62 -26.30
CA LEU A 261 -6.59 -9.74 -26.39
C LEU A 261 -6.07 -8.31 -26.56
N THR A 262 -6.24 -7.79 -27.77
CA THR A 262 -5.90 -6.43 -28.15
C THR A 262 -7.18 -5.61 -28.28
N PRO A 263 -7.28 -4.44 -27.63
CA PRO A 263 -8.48 -3.64 -27.66
C PRO A 263 -8.66 -3.06 -29.05
N HIS A 264 -9.85 -3.22 -29.61
CA HIS A 264 -10.19 -2.81 -30.97
C HIS A 264 -10.66 -1.35 -31.07
N SER A 265 -10.35 -0.50 -30.09
CA SER A 265 -10.81 0.90 -30.08
C SER A 265 -9.74 1.87 -29.59
N ASP A 266 -9.63 3.02 -30.25
CA ASP A 266 -8.76 4.18 -29.93
C ASP A 266 -8.92 4.76 -28.50
N ALA A 267 -9.78 4.19 -27.67
CA ALA A 267 -10.13 4.73 -26.36
C ALA A 267 -9.47 4.01 -25.18
N ASP A 268 -9.01 2.76 -25.36
CA ASP A 268 -8.41 1.96 -24.29
C ASP A 268 -7.12 1.30 -24.81
N ASP A 269 -5.94 1.87 -24.54
CA ASP A 269 -4.62 1.37 -24.95
C ASP A 269 -4.11 0.22 -24.05
N ILE A 270 -4.93 -0.82 -23.91
CA ILE A 270 -4.75 -1.91 -22.94
C ILE A 270 -4.55 -3.26 -23.64
N ALA A 271 -3.34 -3.78 -23.75
CA ALA A 271 -3.12 -5.15 -24.24
C ALA A 271 -3.12 -6.18 -23.11
N LEU A 272 -3.83 -7.30 -23.29
CA LEU A 272 -3.88 -8.40 -22.31
C LEU A 272 -3.37 -9.69 -22.93
N PHE A 273 -2.42 -10.32 -22.25
CA PHE A 273 -1.81 -11.58 -22.65
C PHE A 273 -1.94 -12.62 -21.53
N THR A 274 -2.08 -13.88 -21.92
CA THR A 274 -2.07 -15.01 -20.98
C THR A 274 -0.88 -15.93 -21.27
N TYR A 275 -0.04 -16.17 -20.26
CA TYR A 275 1.03 -17.17 -20.31
C TYR A 275 0.80 -18.19 -19.20
N ARG A 276 0.31 -19.38 -19.56
CA ARG A 276 -0.11 -20.40 -18.59
C ARG A 276 -1.19 -19.83 -17.65
N GLU A 277 -0.93 -19.82 -16.34
CA GLU A 277 -1.83 -19.25 -15.33
C GLU A 277 -1.52 -17.76 -15.02
N CYS A 278 -0.49 -17.19 -15.65
CA CYS A 278 -0.11 -15.79 -15.49
C CYS A 278 -0.85 -14.91 -16.51
N LYS A 279 -1.42 -13.80 -16.03
CA LYS A 279 -1.95 -12.74 -16.87
C LYS A 279 -0.95 -11.61 -16.92
N VAL A 280 -0.78 -11.02 -18.09
CA VAL A 280 0.05 -9.85 -18.32
C VAL A 280 -0.84 -8.77 -18.91
N LEU A 281 -0.97 -7.66 -18.20
CA LEU A 281 -1.68 -6.46 -18.62
C LEU A 281 -0.67 -5.39 -18.99
N ILE A 282 -0.78 -4.82 -20.17
CA ILE A 282 0.01 -3.69 -20.62
C ILE A 282 -0.97 -2.54 -20.85
N ASP A 283 -0.73 -1.40 -20.19
CA ASP A 283 -1.61 -0.24 -20.21
C ASP A 283 -0.84 1.01 -20.66
N HIS A 284 -1.55 1.94 -21.32
CA HIS A 284 -0.99 3.11 -22.02
C HIS A 284 0.02 2.72 -23.10
N PHE A 285 -0.26 1.64 -23.85
CA PHE A 285 0.67 1.11 -24.85
C PHE A 285 0.25 1.44 -26.28
N HIS A 286 1.11 2.17 -26.99
CA HIS A 286 1.01 2.26 -28.45
C HIS A 286 2.26 1.73 -29.13
N TRP A 287 2.06 0.99 -30.22
CA TRP A 287 3.15 0.45 -31.05
C TRP A 287 4.05 1.52 -31.67
N ILE A 288 3.55 2.75 -31.82
CA ILE A 288 4.22 3.87 -32.49
C ILE A 288 4.70 4.93 -31.48
N SER A 289 4.19 4.94 -30.24
CA SER A 289 4.64 5.87 -29.20
C SER A 289 6.05 5.48 -28.73
N GLY A 290 6.93 6.48 -28.62
CA GLY A 290 8.36 6.31 -28.39
C GLY A 290 8.74 5.84 -26.98
N ASP A 291 9.53 6.64 -26.27
CA ASP A 291 10.05 6.32 -24.92
C ASP A 291 9.06 6.68 -23.79
N ASP A 292 7.77 6.87 -24.11
CA ASP A 292 6.76 7.17 -23.10
C ASP A 292 6.64 6.01 -22.09
N PRO A 293 6.44 6.29 -20.78
CA PRO A 293 6.27 5.26 -19.77
C PRO A 293 4.99 4.45 -20.01
N VAL A 294 5.16 3.13 -20.08
CA VAL A 294 4.10 2.13 -20.21
C VAL A 294 4.04 1.33 -18.91
N ARG A 295 2.83 1.02 -18.47
CA ARG A 295 2.62 0.17 -17.28
C ARG A 295 2.45 -1.29 -17.71
N VAL A 296 3.24 -2.17 -17.14
CA VAL A 296 3.13 -3.63 -17.29
C VAL A 296 2.77 -4.23 -15.93
N GLU A 297 1.73 -5.05 -15.85
CA GLU A 297 1.24 -5.73 -14.63
C GLU A 297 1.01 -7.23 -14.82
#